data_AF-A0A847C8K4-F1
#
_entry.id   AF-A0A847C8K4-F1
#
_cell.length_a   1.000
_cell.length_b   1.000
_cell.length_c   1.000
_cell.angle_alpha   90.00
_cell.angle_beta   90.00
_cell.angle_gamma   90.00
#
_symmetry.space_group_name_H-M   'P 1'
#
loop_
_entity.id
_entity.type
_entity.pdbx_description
1 polymer ?
#
loop_
_entity_poly.entity_id
_entity_poly.type
_entity_poly.pdbx_seq_one_letter_code
_entity_poly.pdbx_strand_id
1 'polypeptide(L)'
;MNYKVKRVVVLGLLLAAEIVLSRFLSFWFPSAAMPLLKIGFAFVPVVIAALLYGPVWAGAVAGLGDLLGAILFPVGAYFPGFTLSAFLTGVFYGIFLYKRKFKLWRALCAAALSSLVCSMALDTLWLYIMFKFLGSEYNVLLYISSRVIKGFGMIPVITVVTVIIERFVRRYILTANEEEKRMLRKRARSFFLENGELRKEISGEICGALIETPQYKKAKTVFCFVGTEREIDTRGIIERALSDKKTVCVPLCGKSGEMSARKIADMGELSTGHFGILEPSPESEEITPENIDFAVIPSSACDRRRGRIGQGGGYYDRFLKRAEIYKTALCPRALVERRLPLSDDDVIMDAVITERGTL
;
A
#
# COMPACT_ATOMS: atom_id res chain seq x y z
N MET A 1 14.21 -9.35 2.47
CA MET A 1 13.53 -10.61 2.07
C MET A 1 12.84 -10.42 0.72
N ASN A 2 13.07 -11.29 -0.27
CA ASN A 2 12.47 -11.16 -1.61
C ASN A 2 10.93 -11.15 -1.51
N TYR A 3 10.25 -10.15 -2.08
CA TYR A 3 8.78 -10.02 -2.02
C TYR A 3 8.06 -11.29 -2.51
N LYS A 4 8.67 -12.05 -3.42
CA LYS A 4 8.14 -13.35 -3.87
C LYS A 4 8.16 -14.39 -2.74
N VAL A 5 9.25 -14.48 -1.99
CA VAL A 5 9.40 -15.44 -0.88
C VAL A 5 8.40 -15.13 0.24
N LYS A 6 8.32 -13.86 0.68
CA LYS A 6 7.33 -13.45 1.71
C LYS A 6 5.91 -13.83 1.31
N ARG A 7 5.54 -13.59 0.05
CA ARG A 7 4.22 -13.93 -0.47
C ARG A 7 3.95 -15.42 -0.40
N VAL A 8 4.87 -16.26 -0.88
CA VAL A 8 4.70 -17.72 -0.88
C VAL A 8 4.53 -18.25 0.54
N VAL A 9 5.34 -17.78 1.49
CA VAL A 9 5.23 -18.19 2.90
C VAL A 9 3.87 -17.83 3.49
N VAL A 10 3.42 -16.58 3.30
CA VAL A 10 2.11 -16.16 3.85
C VAL A 10 0.96 -16.91 3.19
N LEU A 11 0.99 -17.12 1.87
CA LEU A 11 -0.05 -17.89 1.19
C LEU A 11 -0.08 -19.36 1.65
N GLY A 12 1.09 -19.98 1.87
CA GLY A 12 1.16 -21.33 2.42
C GLY A 12 0.59 -21.44 3.84
N LEU A 13 0.84 -20.44 4.70
CA LEU A 13 0.23 -20.37 6.03
C LEU A 13 -1.29 -20.19 5.96
N LEU A 14 -1.78 -19.34 5.06
CA LEU A 14 -3.22 -19.13 4.88
C LEU A 14 -3.92 -20.37 4.32
N LEU A 15 -3.28 -21.08 3.39
CA LEU A 15 -3.74 -22.36 2.87
C LEU A 15 -3.84 -23.42 3.98
N ALA A 16 -2.79 -23.56 4.81
CA ALA A 16 -2.82 -24.49 5.94
C ALA A 16 -3.93 -24.12 6.95
N ALA A 17 -4.06 -22.83 7.28
CA ALA A 17 -5.12 -22.33 8.15
C ALA A 17 -6.51 -22.59 7.58
N GLU A 18 -6.71 -22.45 6.26
CA GLU A 18 -7.97 -22.76 5.60
C GLU A 18 -8.35 -24.23 5.79
N ILE A 19 -7.43 -25.15 5.52
CA ILE A 19 -7.66 -26.58 5.69
C ILE A 19 -8.02 -26.88 7.15
N VAL A 20 -7.25 -26.37 8.12
CA VAL A 20 -7.52 -26.56 9.55
C VAL A 20 -8.88 -26.00 9.95
N LEU A 21 -9.22 -24.78 9.54
CA LEU A 21 -10.51 -24.15 9.85
C LEU A 21 -11.69 -24.90 9.23
N SER A 22 -11.52 -25.41 8.00
CA SER A 22 -12.55 -26.16 7.29
C SER A 22 -12.88 -27.51 7.95
N ARG A 23 -11.90 -28.12 8.63
CA ARG A 23 -11.99 -29.47 9.19
C ARG A 23 -12.28 -29.49 10.68
N PHE A 24 -11.59 -28.66 11.46
CA PHE A 24 -11.63 -28.73 12.92
C PHE A 24 -12.47 -27.63 13.57
N LEU A 25 -12.70 -26.51 12.88
CA LEU A 25 -13.48 -25.37 13.38
C LEU A 25 -14.78 -25.18 12.60
N SER A 26 -15.44 -26.31 12.29
CA SER A 26 -16.74 -26.31 11.63
C SER A 26 -17.80 -27.00 12.48
N PHE A 27 -18.95 -26.37 12.60
CA PHE A 27 -20.08 -26.84 13.40
C PHE A 27 -21.13 -27.49 12.49
N TRP A 28 -21.47 -28.74 12.80
CA TRP A 28 -22.50 -29.49 12.10
C TRP A 28 -23.81 -29.43 12.87
N PHE A 29 -24.88 -29.07 12.18
CA PHE A 29 -26.24 -29.01 12.73
C PHE A 29 -27.18 -29.86 11.89
N PRO A 30 -26.96 -31.19 11.84
CA PRO A 30 -27.82 -32.06 11.05
C PRO A 30 -29.24 -32.06 11.63
N SER A 31 -30.23 -31.82 10.79
CA SER A 31 -31.65 -31.99 11.12
C SER A 31 -32.35 -32.78 10.02
N ALA A 32 -33.53 -33.34 10.30
CA ALA A 32 -34.33 -34.07 9.31
C ALA A 32 -34.65 -33.22 8.06
N ALA A 33 -34.75 -31.89 8.23
CA ALA A 33 -34.94 -30.94 7.14
C ALA A 33 -33.63 -30.44 6.50
N MET A 34 -32.49 -30.56 7.18
CA MET A 34 -31.19 -30.03 6.74
C MET A 34 -30.02 -30.98 7.10
N PRO A 35 -29.90 -32.13 6.45
CA PRO A 35 -28.88 -33.12 6.78
C PRO A 35 -27.43 -32.65 6.52
N LEU A 36 -27.23 -31.59 5.72
CA LEU A 36 -25.92 -31.08 5.31
C LEU A 36 -25.57 -29.69 5.87
N LEU A 37 -26.27 -29.21 6.91
CA LEU A 37 -25.98 -27.89 7.47
C LEU A 37 -24.65 -27.88 8.25
N LYS A 38 -23.61 -27.35 7.61
CA LYS A 38 -22.28 -27.14 8.17
C LYS A 38 -21.92 -25.65 8.15
N ILE A 39 -21.70 -25.03 9.30
CA ILE A 39 -21.18 -23.66 9.40
C ILE A 39 -19.66 -23.74 9.60
N GLY A 40 -18.88 -23.04 8.79
CA GLY A 40 -17.42 -23.07 8.87
C GLY A 40 -16.77 -21.73 8.55
N PHE A 41 -15.53 -21.59 8.99
CA PHE A 41 -14.75 -20.35 8.90
C PHE A 41 -13.62 -20.41 7.87
N ALA A 42 -13.64 -21.40 6.97
CA ALA A 42 -12.63 -21.57 5.91
C ALA A 42 -12.50 -20.34 4.99
N PHE A 43 -13.53 -19.51 4.88
CA PHE A 43 -13.49 -18.27 4.11
C PHE A 43 -12.55 -17.21 4.75
N VAL A 44 -12.21 -17.31 6.03
CA VAL A 44 -11.42 -16.28 6.74
C VAL A 44 -10.00 -16.13 6.15
N PRO A 45 -9.19 -17.20 6.00
CA PRO A 45 -7.89 -17.11 5.34
C PRO A 45 -7.98 -16.67 3.88
N VAL A 46 -9.05 -17.06 3.19
CA VAL A 46 -9.32 -16.66 1.80
C VAL A 46 -9.57 -15.14 1.70
N VAL A 47 -10.36 -14.57 2.61
CA VAL A 47 -10.59 -13.12 2.71
C VAL A 47 -9.28 -12.38 3.02
N ILE A 48 -8.45 -12.92 3.92
CA ILE A 48 -7.13 -12.34 4.22
C ILE A 48 -6.24 -12.36 2.96
N ALA A 49 -6.19 -13.49 2.24
CA ALA A 49 -5.46 -13.61 0.99
C ALA A 49 -5.97 -12.61 -0.07
N ALA A 50 -7.28 -12.40 -0.16
CA ALA A 50 -7.91 -11.43 -1.05
C ALA A 50 -7.50 -9.99 -0.73
N LEU A 51 -7.53 -9.61 0.54
CA LEU A 51 -7.12 -8.29 1.01
C LEU A 51 -5.63 -8.02 0.76
N LEU A 52 -4.77 -9.00 1.00
CA LEU A 52 -3.31 -8.85 0.90
C LEU A 52 -2.78 -8.98 -0.54
N TYR A 53 -3.29 -9.93 -1.31
CA TYR A 53 -2.67 -10.37 -2.56
C TYR A 53 -3.60 -10.36 -3.78
N GLY A 54 -4.91 -10.20 -3.58
CA GLY A 54 -5.88 -10.01 -4.65
C GLY A 54 -6.52 -11.30 -5.17
N PRO A 55 -7.33 -11.21 -6.25
CA PRO A 55 -8.27 -12.25 -6.65
C PRO A 55 -7.62 -13.57 -7.04
N VAL A 56 -6.55 -13.53 -7.84
CA VAL A 56 -5.90 -14.76 -8.32
C VAL A 56 -5.30 -15.57 -7.17
N TRP A 57 -4.66 -14.90 -6.20
CA TRP A 57 -4.02 -15.56 -5.08
C TRP A 57 -5.01 -16.03 -4.01
N ALA A 58 -6.08 -15.27 -3.80
CA ALA A 58 -7.19 -15.72 -2.95
C ALA A 58 -7.90 -16.93 -3.54
N GLY A 59 -8.16 -16.92 -4.85
CA GLY A 59 -8.69 -18.08 -5.56
C GLY A 59 -7.76 -19.28 -5.46
N ALA A 60 -6.45 -19.09 -5.64
CA ALA A 60 -5.47 -20.16 -5.52
C ALA A 60 -5.44 -20.78 -4.10
N VAL A 61 -5.49 -19.96 -3.05
CA VAL A 61 -5.59 -20.44 -1.66
C VAL A 61 -6.84 -21.29 -1.51
N ALA A 62 -8.02 -20.76 -1.87
CA ALA A 62 -9.29 -21.46 -1.73
C ALA A 62 -9.37 -22.77 -2.55
N GLY A 63 -8.96 -22.73 -3.82
CA GLY A 63 -8.99 -23.90 -4.70
C GLY A 63 -8.00 -24.99 -4.28
N LEU A 64 -6.76 -24.62 -3.94
CA LEU A 64 -5.79 -25.58 -3.43
C LEU A 64 -6.20 -26.11 -2.04
N GLY A 65 -6.83 -25.28 -1.21
CA GLY A 65 -7.35 -25.67 0.09
C GLY A 65 -8.43 -26.74 -0.01
N ASP A 66 -9.35 -26.58 -0.96
CA ASP A 66 -10.37 -27.57 -1.29
C ASP A 66 -9.75 -28.89 -1.80
N LEU A 67 -8.88 -28.81 -2.82
CA LEU A 67 -8.22 -29.98 -3.41
C LEU A 67 -7.38 -30.75 -2.37
N LEU A 68 -6.47 -30.07 -1.67
CA LEU A 68 -5.60 -30.72 -0.69
C LEU A 68 -6.40 -31.19 0.53
N GLY A 69 -7.42 -30.42 0.93
CA GLY A 69 -8.34 -30.83 1.98
C GLY A 69 -9.07 -32.12 1.63
N ALA A 70 -9.50 -32.28 0.38
CA ALA A 70 -10.16 -33.50 -0.11
C ALA A 70 -9.19 -34.70 -0.17
N ILE A 71 -7.93 -34.49 -0.54
CA ILE A 71 -6.90 -35.53 -0.56
C ILE A 71 -6.53 -35.97 0.85
N LEU A 72 -6.31 -35.03 1.77
CA LEU A 72 -5.85 -35.31 3.13
C LEU A 72 -6.99 -35.83 4.03
N PHE A 73 -8.21 -35.37 3.80
CA PHE A 73 -9.39 -35.69 4.62
C PHE A 73 -10.59 -36.02 3.71
N PRO A 74 -10.57 -37.15 3.01
CA PRO A 74 -11.63 -37.52 2.08
C PRO A 74 -12.94 -37.74 2.83
N VAL A 75 -13.99 -37.04 2.39
CA VAL A 75 -15.37 -37.21 2.86
C VAL A 75 -16.26 -37.31 1.64
N GLY A 76 -16.61 -38.53 1.25
CA GLY A 76 -17.32 -38.81 -0.01
C GLY A 76 -16.44 -38.67 -1.25
N ALA A 77 -17.07 -38.71 -2.42
CA ALA A 77 -16.39 -38.59 -3.70
C ALA A 77 -15.93 -37.15 -3.95
N TYR A 78 -14.67 -36.97 -4.36
CA TYR A 78 -14.17 -35.68 -4.81
C TYR A 78 -14.69 -35.35 -6.22
N PHE A 79 -15.15 -34.11 -6.41
CA PHE A 79 -15.57 -33.60 -7.70
C PHE A 79 -14.85 -32.27 -8.01
N PRO A 80 -14.09 -32.16 -9.12
CA PRO A 80 -13.31 -30.96 -9.45
C PRO A 80 -14.11 -29.65 -9.53
N GLY A 81 -15.42 -29.71 -9.77
CA GLY A 81 -16.28 -28.53 -9.76
C GLY A 81 -16.29 -27.78 -8.42
N PHE A 82 -16.19 -28.48 -7.28
CA PHE A 82 -16.13 -27.82 -5.96
C PHE A 82 -14.85 -26.99 -5.80
N THR A 83 -13.73 -27.47 -6.33
CA THR A 83 -12.48 -26.72 -6.37
C THR A 83 -12.60 -25.46 -7.23
N LEU A 84 -13.34 -25.54 -8.35
CA LEU A 84 -13.65 -24.36 -9.17
C LEU A 84 -14.53 -23.35 -8.41
N SER A 85 -15.57 -23.81 -7.71
CA SER A 85 -16.40 -22.96 -6.84
C SER A 85 -15.57 -22.27 -5.74
N ALA A 86 -14.64 -23.01 -5.12
CA ALA A 86 -13.74 -22.47 -4.09
C ALA A 86 -12.82 -21.39 -4.68
N PHE A 87 -12.20 -21.68 -5.83
CA PHE A 87 -11.37 -20.70 -6.54
C PHE A 87 -12.15 -19.42 -6.88
N LEU A 88 -13.35 -19.54 -7.44
CA LEU A 88 -14.21 -18.40 -7.78
C LEU A 88 -14.62 -17.60 -6.54
N THR A 89 -14.86 -18.26 -5.42
CA THR A 89 -15.13 -17.61 -4.13
C THR A 89 -13.98 -16.68 -3.74
N GLY A 90 -12.74 -17.17 -3.80
CA GLY A 90 -11.56 -16.34 -3.54
C GLY A 90 -11.40 -15.18 -4.53
N VAL A 91 -11.69 -15.42 -5.81
CA VAL A 91 -11.68 -14.37 -6.85
C VAL A 91 -12.70 -13.27 -6.54
N PHE A 92 -13.94 -13.61 -6.17
CA PHE A 92 -14.96 -12.61 -5.82
C PHE A 92 -14.53 -11.74 -4.65
N TYR A 93 -14.02 -12.32 -3.56
CA TYR A 93 -13.45 -11.54 -2.46
C TYR A 93 -12.34 -10.60 -2.94
N GLY A 94 -11.43 -11.09 -3.77
CA GLY A 94 -10.34 -10.27 -4.31
C GLY A 94 -10.82 -9.11 -5.17
N ILE A 95 -11.82 -9.30 -6.03
CA ILE A 95 -12.35 -8.24 -6.91
C ILE A 95 -12.93 -7.08 -6.08
N PHE A 96 -13.70 -7.39 -5.04
CA PHE A 96 -14.38 -6.38 -4.23
C PHE A 96 -13.47 -5.74 -3.17
N LEU A 97 -12.51 -6.47 -2.61
CA LEU A 97 -11.74 -6.03 -1.44
C LEU A 97 -10.32 -5.53 -1.76
N TYR A 98 -9.66 -6.05 -2.80
CA TYR A 98 -8.24 -5.78 -3.05
C TYR A 98 -7.95 -4.34 -3.49
N LYS A 99 -7.07 -3.64 -2.75
CA LYS A 99 -6.67 -2.23 -3.04
C LYS A 99 -7.85 -1.28 -3.25
N ARG A 100 -8.98 -1.57 -2.61
CA ARG A 100 -10.17 -0.73 -2.63
C ARG A 100 -10.27 0.01 -1.30
N LYS A 101 -10.90 1.20 -1.27
CA LYS A 101 -11.29 1.85 0.00
C LYS A 101 -12.36 1.02 0.72
N PHE A 102 -12.30 0.94 2.05
CA PHE A 102 -13.31 0.24 2.85
C PHE A 102 -14.70 0.82 2.56
N LYS A 103 -15.66 -0.05 2.21
CA LYS A 103 -17.08 0.28 2.15
C LYS A 103 -17.88 -0.98 2.49
N LEU A 104 -18.87 -0.87 3.39
CA LEU A 104 -19.68 -2.01 3.84
C LEU A 104 -20.30 -2.80 2.68
N TRP A 105 -20.81 -2.10 1.67
CA TRP A 105 -21.43 -2.74 0.50
C TRP A 105 -20.46 -3.64 -0.28
N ARG A 106 -19.15 -3.38 -0.27
CA ARG A 106 -18.16 -4.24 -0.96
C ARG A 106 -18.03 -5.59 -0.28
N ALA A 107 -18.00 -5.59 1.05
CA ALA A 107 -18.03 -6.82 1.84
C ALA A 107 -19.35 -7.58 1.61
N LEU A 108 -20.47 -6.85 1.60
CA LEU A 108 -21.79 -7.44 1.32
C LEU A 108 -21.86 -8.06 -0.08
N CYS A 109 -21.41 -7.34 -1.12
CA CYS A 109 -21.39 -7.86 -2.48
C CYS A 109 -20.47 -9.07 -2.62
N ALA A 110 -19.30 -9.08 -1.98
CA ALA A 110 -18.41 -10.23 -1.98
C ALA A 110 -19.07 -11.45 -1.32
N ALA A 111 -19.70 -11.27 -0.15
CA ALA A 111 -20.42 -12.31 0.57
C ALA A 111 -21.64 -12.83 -0.21
N ALA A 112 -22.45 -11.91 -0.77
CA ALA A 112 -23.64 -12.25 -1.54
C ALA A 112 -23.28 -12.98 -2.83
N LEU A 113 -22.31 -12.47 -3.61
CA LEU A 113 -21.94 -13.09 -4.89
C LEU A 113 -21.33 -14.47 -4.69
N SER A 114 -20.46 -14.64 -3.68
CA SER A 114 -19.91 -15.97 -3.35
C SER A 114 -20.99 -16.94 -2.85
N SER A 115 -21.94 -16.48 -2.05
CA SER A 115 -23.04 -17.33 -1.55
C SER A 115 -24.00 -17.74 -2.66
N LEU A 116 -24.44 -16.78 -3.48
CA LEU A 116 -25.43 -17.00 -4.55
C LEU A 116 -24.84 -17.81 -5.70
N VAL A 117 -23.65 -17.45 -6.19
CA VAL A 117 -23.06 -18.09 -7.37
C VAL A 117 -22.36 -19.39 -7.00
N CYS A 118 -21.42 -19.36 -6.05
CA CYS A 118 -20.63 -20.55 -5.74
C CYS A 118 -21.43 -21.53 -4.88
N SER A 119 -21.96 -21.07 -3.74
CA SER A 119 -22.53 -21.99 -2.74
C SER A 119 -23.96 -22.47 -3.09
N MET A 120 -24.76 -21.63 -3.74
CA MET A 120 -26.16 -21.95 -4.07
C MET A 120 -26.35 -22.44 -5.50
N ALA A 121 -25.69 -21.84 -6.49
CA ALA A 121 -25.83 -22.27 -7.89
C ALA A 121 -24.85 -23.39 -8.27
N LEU A 122 -23.55 -23.10 -8.27
CA LEU A 122 -22.53 -24.02 -8.77
C LEU A 122 -22.43 -25.29 -7.94
N ASP A 123 -22.33 -25.19 -6.62
CA ASP A 123 -22.24 -26.39 -5.78
C ASP A 123 -23.47 -27.29 -5.87
N THR A 124 -24.65 -26.72 -6.08
CA THR A 124 -25.88 -27.50 -6.32
C THR A 124 -25.80 -28.21 -7.67
N LEU A 125 -25.31 -27.53 -8.71
CA LEU A 125 -25.07 -28.13 -10.02
C LEU A 125 -24.06 -29.29 -9.92
N TRP A 126 -22.97 -29.10 -9.17
CA TRP A 126 -21.95 -30.12 -8.97
C TRP A 126 -22.48 -31.35 -8.25
N LEU A 127 -23.28 -31.16 -7.20
CA LEU A 127 -23.95 -32.27 -6.53
C LEU A 127 -24.91 -32.99 -7.48
N TYR A 128 -25.72 -32.26 -8.26
CA TYR A 128 -26.62 -32.87 -9.24
C TYR A 128 -25.86 -33.76 -10.23
N ILE A 129 -24.76 -33.25 -10.81
CA ILE A 129 -23.93 -34.01 -11.76
C ILE A 129 -23.32 -35.24 -11.07
N MET A 130 -22.75 -35.06 -9.88
CA MET A 130 -22.09 -36.13 -9.13
C MET A 130 -23.06 -37.26 -8.74
N PHE A 131 -24.24 -36.94 -8.21
CA PHE A 131 -25.23 -37.95 -7.82
C PHE A 131 -25.89 -38.62 -9.02
N LYS A 132 -26.14 -37.88 -10.12
CA LYS A 132 -26.63 -38.47 -11.37
C LYS A 132 -25.64 -39.47 -11.95
N PHE A 133 -24.35 -39.16 -11.91
CA PHE A 133 -23.29 -40.07 -12.33
C PHE A 133 -23.21 -41.34 -11.45
N LEU A 134 -23.48 -41.20 -10.14
CA LEU A 134 -23.45 -42.31 -9.17
C LEU A 134 -24.73 -43.17 -9.14
N GLY A 135 -25.76 -42.84 -9.93
CA GLY A 135 -26.99 -43.63 -10.03
C GLY A 135 -27.89 -43.60 -8.79
N SER A 136 -27.67 -42.65 -7.87
CA SER A 136 -28.47 -42.51 -6.64
C SER A 136 -29.72 -41.66 -6.88
N GLU A 137 -30.83 -41.97 -6.18
CA GLU A 137 -32.01 -41.11 -6.15
C GLU A 137 -31.67 -39.75 -5.52
N TYR A 138 -31.51 -38.72 -6.35
CA TYR A 138 -31.14 -37.38 -5.90
C TYR A 138 -32.40 -36.54 -5.70
N ASN A 139 -32.82 -36.36 -4.44
CA ASN A 139 -33.93 -35.45 -4.11
C ASN A 139 -33.45 -33.99 -4.14
N VAL A 140 -33.43 -33.42 -5.36
CA VAL A 140 -33.00 -32.06 -5.65
C VAL A 140 -33.64 -31.03 -4.72
N LEU A 141 -34.93 -31.18 -4.42
CA LEU A 141 -35.70 -30.19 -3.63
C LEU A 141 -35.20 -30.07 -2.18
N LEU A 142 -34.88 -31.20 -1.53
CA LEU A 142 -34.40 -31.24 -0.14
C LEU A 142 -32.99 -30.62 -0.01
N TYR A 143 -32.12 -30.85 -0.98
CA TYR A 143 -30.77 -30.29 -0.96
C TYR A 143 -30.75 -28.80 -1.31
N ILE A 144 -31.62 -28.34 -2.22
CA ILE A 144 -31.75 -26.92 -2.55
C ILE A 144 -32.26 -26.12 -1.35
N SER A 145 -33.31 -26.59 -0.65
CA SER A 145 -33.89 -25.86 0.48
C SER A 145 -32.87 -25.61 1.61
N SER A 146 -32.07 -26.62 1.96
CA SER A 146 -30.99 -26.49 2.95
C SER A 146 -29.90 -25.51 2.53
N ARG A 147 -29.57 -25.42 1.24
CA ARG A 147 -28.58 -24.47 0.70
C ARG A 147 -29.09 -23.04 0.62
N VAL A 148 -30.37 -22.85 0.29
CA VAL A 148 -30.99 -21.52 0.24
C VAL A 148 -31.03 -20.90 1.63
N ILE A 149 -31.52 -21.64 2.62
CA ILE A 149 -31.64 -21.14 4.00
C ILE A 149 -30.25 -20.82 4.58
N LYS A 150 -29.28 -21.73 4.40
CA LYS A 150 -27.89 -21.50 4.81
C LYS A 150 -27.27 -20.32 4.07
N GLY A 151 -27.43 -20.25 2.75
CA GLY A 151 -26.83 -19.23 1.90
C GLY A 151 -27.24 -17.83 2.32
N PHE A 152 -28.56 -17.58 2.41
CA PHE A 152 -29.06 -16.28 2.85
C PHE A 152 -28.74 -15.98 4.32
N GLY A 153 -28.88 -16.96 5.22
CA GLY A 153 -28.58 -16.77 6.64
C GLY A 153 -27.10 -16.46 6.93
N MET A 154 -26.18 -16.99 6.12
CA MET A 154 -24.75 -16.77 6.29
C MET A 154 -24.24 -15.45 5.69
N ILE A 155 -24.96 -14.82 4.76
CA ILE A 155 -24.51 -13.56 4.13
C ILE A 155 -24.24 -12.46 5.19
N PRO A 156 -25.15 -12.17 6.15
CA PRO A 156 -24.87 -11.19 7.21
C PRO A 156 -23.65 -11.58 8.06
N VAL A 157 -23.54 -12.85 8.44
CA VAL A 157 -22.44 -13.37 9.27
C VAL A 157 -21.09 -13.19 8.55
N ILE A 158 -21.00 -13.67 7.31
CA ILE A 158 -19.82 -13.55 6.45
C ILE A 158 -19.45 -12.08 6.24
N THR A 159 -20.45 -11.22 6.02
CA THR A 159 -20.23 -9.78 5.82
C THR A 159 -19.63 -9.14 7.07
N VAL A 160 -20.19 -9.41 8.25
CA VAL A 160 -19.68 -8.88 9.53
C VAL A 160 -18.25 -9.37 9.78
N VAL A 161 -17.99 -10.68 9.62
CA VAL A 161 -16.66 -11.25 9.81
C VAL A 161 -15.65 -10.65 8.81
N THR A 162 -16.05 -10.48 7.54
CA THR A 162 -15.23 -9.84 6.51
C THR A 162 -14.87 -8.40 6.89
N VAL A 163 -15.83 -7.62 7.41
CA VAL A 163 -15.58 -6.25 7.88
C VAL A 163 -14.59 -6.22 9.06
N ILE A 164 -14.72 -7.15 10.00
CA ILE A 164 -13.79 -7.27 11.14
C ILE A 164 -12.39 -7.57 10.63
N ILE A 165 -12.22 -8.59 9.78
CA ILE A 165 -10.94 -8.97 9.18
C ILE A 165 -10.34 -7.80 8.41
N GLU A 166 -11.15 -7.11 7.60
CA GLU A 166 -10.70 -5.97 6.82
C GLU A 166 -10.12 -4.86 7.70
N ARG A 167 -10.76 -4.54 8.83
CA ARG A 167 -10.24 -3.56 9.79
C ARG A 167 -8.90 -3.99 10.38
N PHE A 168 -8.77 -5.25 10.80
CA PHE A 168 -7.51 -5.77 11.35
C PHE A 168 -6.39 -5.77 10.31
N VAL A 169 -6.65 -6.29 9.11
CA VAL A 169 -5.64 -6.36 8.03
C VAL A 169 -5.21 -4.96 7.59
N ARG A 170 -6.15 -4.01 7.44
CA ARG A 170 -5.80 -2.62 7.11
C ARG A 170 -4.92 -1.98 8.18
N ARG A 171 -5.26 -2.16 9.46
CA ARG A 171 -4.43 -1.66 10.56
C ARG A 171 -3.03 -2.23 10.50
N TYR A 172 -2.90 -3.54 10.28
CA TYR A 172 -1.60 -4.20 10.11
C TYR A 172 -0.79 -3.64 8.93
N ILE A 173 -1.41 -3.45 7.76
CA ILE A 173 -0.76 -2.87 6.58
C ILE A 173 -0.25 -1.46 6.89
N LEU A 174 -1.08 -0.62 7.52
CA LEU A 174 -0.69 0.74 7.90
C LEU A 174 0.50 0.74 8.86
N THR A 175 0.47 -0.11 9.90
CA THR A 175 1.59 -0.22 10.85
C THR A 175 2.87 -0.72 10.17
N ALA A 176 2.76 -1.70 9.26
CA ALA A 176 3.90 -2.23 8.55
C ALA A 176 4.52 -1.19 7.59
N ASN A 177 3.68 -0.41 6.90
CA ASN A 177 4.14 0.67 6.04
C ASN A 177 4.86 1.76 6.85
N GLU A 178 4.31 2.19 7.99
CA GLU A 178 4.97 3.19 8.84
C GLU A 178 6.29 2.69 9.42
N GLU A 179 6.37 1.40 9.76
CA GLU A 179 7.62 0.78 10.18
C GLU A 179 8.67 0.75 9.05
N GLU A 180 8.25 0.42 7.82
CA GLU A 180 9.12 0.48 6.64
C GLU A 180 9.60 1.91 6.35
N LYS A 181 8.70 2.90 6.39
CA LYS A 181 9.07 4.34 6.30
C LYS A 181 10.08 4.73 7.38
N ARG A 182 9.89 4.28 8.63
CA ARG A 182 10.80 4.53 9.76
C ARG A 182 12.18 3.91 9.52
N MET A 183 12.26 2.67 9.01
CA MET A 183 13.52 2.02 8.67
C MET A 183 14.27 2.76 7.57
N LEU A 184 13.58 3.23 6.53
CA LEU A 184 14.18 4.02 5.46
C LEU A 184 14.76 5.35 5.96
N ARG A 185 14.02 6.08 6.82
CA ARG A 185 14.52 7.30 7.48
C ARG A 185 15.78 7.02 8.31
N LYS A 186 15.79 5.93 9.08
CA LYS A 186 16.96 5.52 9.88
C LYS A 186 18.16 5.18 8.99
N ARG A 187 17.94 4.47 7.88
CA ARG A 187 18.98 4.13 6.90
C ARG A 187 19.60 5.38 6.28
N ALA A 188 18.78 6.33 5.83
CA ALA A 188 19.23 7.60 5.28
C ALA A 188 20.05 8.40 6.29
N ARG A 189 19.55 8.54 7.52
CA ARG A 189 20.27 9.23 8.60
C ARG A 189 21.64 8.60 8.87
N SER A 190 21.71 7.28 8.95
CA SER A 190 22.96 6.56 9.21
C SER A 190 23.93 6.73 8.04
N PHE A 191 23.43 6.63 6.80
CA PHE A 191 24.21 6.86 5.58
C PHE A 191 24.92 8.22 5.59
N PHE A 192 24.20 9.31 5.91
CA PHE A 192 24.81 10.64 5.89
C PHE A 192 25.72 10.92 7.10
N LEU A 193 25.35 10.47 8.31
CA LEU A 193 26.15 10.72 9.51
C LEU A 193 27.47 9.92 9.53
N GLU A 194 27.47 8.72 8.96
CA GLU A 194 28.66 7.86 8.91
C GLU A 194 29.61 8.23 7.76
N ASN A 195 29.13 8.98 6.75
CA ASN A 195 29.86 9.25 5.51
C ASN A 195 29.89 10.74 5.14
N GLY A 196 30.43 11.58 6.02
CA GLY A 196 30.45 13.05 5.84
C GLY A 196 31.15 13.53 4.56
N GLU A 197 32.30 12.94 4.18
CA GLU A 197 33.01 13.31 2.95
C GLU A 197 32.26 12.85 1.69
N LEU A 198 31.78 11.60 1.67
CA LEU A 198 30.94 11.09 0.59
C LEU A 198 29.66 11.91 0.41
N ARG A 199 29.05 12.39 1.51
CA ARG A 199 27.91 13.29 1.47
C ARG A 199 28.24 14.57 0.71
N LYS A 200 29.40 15.19 0.94
CA LYS A 200 29.81 16.40 0.23
C LYS A 200 29.99 16.13 -1.27
N GLU A 201 30.68 15.05 -1.62
CA GLU A 201 30.91 14.63 -3.01
C GLU A 201 29.59 14.42 -3.75
N ILE A 202 28.72 13.55 -3.23
CA ILE A 202 27.40 13.25 -3.82
C ILE A 202 26.54 14.51 -3.90
N SER A 203 26.57 15.38 -2.88
CA SER A 203 25.80 16.64 -2.91
C SER A 203 26.28 17.57 -4.02
N GLY A 204 27.60 17.64 -4.25
CA GLY A 204 28.18 18.40 -5.35
C GLY A 204 27.76 17.87 -6.73
N GLU A 205 27.84 16.56 -6.94
CA GLU A 205 27.42 15.91 -8.19
C GLU A 205 25.93 16.13 -8.48
N ILE A 206 25.08 15.95 -7.46
CA ILE A 206 23.63 16.20 -7.55
C ILE A 206 23.34 17.68 -7.83
N CYS A 207 24.04 18.60 -7.17
CA CYS A 207 23.91 20.04 -7.40
C CYS A 207 24.25 20.39 -8.86
N GLY A 208 25.39 19.92 -9.37
CA GLY A 208 25.81 20.13 -10.75
C GLY A 208 24.80 19.58 -11.75
N ALA A 209 24.26 18.38 -11.50
CA ALA A 209 23.23 17.81 -12.36
C ALA A 209 21.91 18.61 -12.33
N LEU A 210 21.51 19.12 -11.17
CA LEU A 210 20.26 19.87 -11.00
C LEU A 210 20.28 21.21 -11.73
N ILE A 211 21.36 21.98 -11.61
CA ILE A 211 21.45 23.33 -12.21
C ILE A 211 21.51 23.27 -13.74
N GLU A 212 21.90 22.13 -14.30
CA GLU A 212 21.90 21.92 -15.74
C GLU A 212 20.52 21.58 -16.32
N THR A 213 19.53 21.28 -15.46
CA THR A 213 18.18 20.92 -15.93
C THR A 213 17.46 22.10 -16.63
N PRO A 214 16.70 21.83 -17.70
CA PRO A 214 15.91 22.87 -18.38
C PRO A 214 14.92 23.58 -17.45
N GLN A 215 14.35 22.85 -16.49
CA GLN A 215 13.36 23.36 -15.55
C GLN A 215 13.99 24.35 -14.58
N TYR A 216 15.17 24.05 -14.03
CA TYR A 216 15.92 25.01 -13.21
C TYR A 216 16.31 26.26 -14.01
N LYS A 217 16.87 26.09 -15.22
CA LYS A 217 17.33 27.22 -16.04
C LYS A 217 16.19 28.18 -16.37
N LYS A 218 15.00 27.67 -16.68
CA LYS A 218 13.79 28.47 -16.98
C LYS A 218 13.14 29.12 -15.75
N ALA A 219 13.32 28.56 -14.56
CA ALA A 219 12.70 29.06 -13.33
C ALA A 219 13.21 30.46 -12.96
N LYS A 220 12.29 31.34 -12.56
CA LYS A 220 12.59 32.65 -11.98
C LYS A 220 12.56 32.60 -10.46
N THR A 221 11.64 31.80 -9.90
CA THR A 221 11.51 31.58 -8.46
C THR A 221 11.85 30.13 -8.12
N VAL A 222 12.85 29.95 -7.24
CA VAL A 222 13.33 28.65 -6.78
C VAL A 222 13.06 28.49 -5.30
N PHE A 223 12.29 27.47 -4.94
CA PHE A 223 12.16 27.01 -3.57
C PHE A 223 13.19 25.92 -3.29
N CYS A 224 13.98 26.06 -2.23
CA CYS A 224 14.97 25.06 -1.84
C CYS A 224 14.95 24.83 -0.33
N PHE A 225 14.95 23.57 0.10
CA PHE A 225 15.18 23.26 1.51
C PHE A 225 16.62 23.53 1.90
N VAL A 226 16.86 23.85 3.16
CA VAL A 226 18.21 24.00 3.71
C VAL A 226 18.62 22.67 4.34
N GLY A 227 19.52 21.96 3.67
CA GLY A 227 19.95 20.62 4.08
C GLY A 227 20.69 20.60 5.41
N THR A 228 20.35 19.62 6.25
CA THR A 228 21.09 19.34 7.49
C THR A 228 22.16 18.27 7.27
N GLU A 229 22.95 17.95 8.29
CA GLU A 229 23.90 16.82 8.29
C GLU A 229 23.28 15.45 7.98
N ARG A 230 21.95 15.34 8.03
CA ARG A 230 21.19 14.11 7.80
C ARG A 230 20.59 14.03 6.39
N GLU A 231 20.92 14.97 5.52
CA GLU A 231 20.36 15.13 4.18
C GLU A 231 21.43 15.59 3.19
N ILE A 232 21.08 15.62 1.89
CA ILE A 232 21.93 16.25 0.86
C ILE A 232 22.19 17.71 1.24
N ASP A 233 23.43 18.15 1.08
CA ASP A 233 23.79 19.56 1.25
C ASP A 233 23.29 20.36 0.04
N THR A 234 22.41 21.31 0.30
CA THR A 234 21.79 22.17 -0.73
C THR A 234 22.34 23.58 -0.76
N ARG A 235 23.33 23.92 0.08
CA ARG A 235 23.91 25.27 0.13
C ARG A 235 24.39 25.72 -1.24
N GLY A 236 25.11 24.85 -1.96
CA GLY A 236 25.59 25.15 -3.31
C GLY A 236 24.46 25.40 -4.33
N ILE A 237 23.28 24.80 -4.15
CA ILE A 237 22.12 25.05 -5.01
C ILE A 237 21.53 26.45 -4.73
N ILE A 238 21.42 26.79 -3.44
CA ILE A 238 20.88 28.09 -2.99
C ILE A 238 21.80 29.23 -3.45
N GLU A 239 23.10 29.13 -3.16
CA GLU A 239 24.10 30.10 -3.57
C GLU A 239 24.14 30.28 -5.09
N ARG A 240 24.04 29.18 -5.84
CA ARG A 240 23.99 29.25 -7.30
C ARG A 240 22.72 29.93 -7.82
N ALA A 241 21.56 29.63 -7.24
CA ALA A 241 20.30 30.26 -7.64
C ALA A 241 20.30 31.77 -7.34
N LEU A 242 20.87 32.19 -6.22
CA LEU A 242 21.07 33.61 -5.89
C LEU A 242 22.03 34.28 -6.90
N SER A 243 23.15 33.63 -7.23
CA SER A 243 24.13 34.10 -8.23
C SER A 243 23.53 34.23 -9.64
N ASP A 244 22.66 33.30 -10.02
CA ASP A 244 21.88 33.33 -11.27
C ASP A 244 20.75 34.39 -11.25
N LYS A 245 20.68 35.23 -10.20
CA LYS A 245 19.68 36.30 -9.98
C LYS A 245 18.24 35.81 -9.96
N LYS A 246 18.02 34.58 -9.51
CA LYS A 246 16.69 34.01 -9.28
C LYS A 246 16.16 34.51 -7.92
N THR A 247 14.83 34.57 -7.78
CA THR A 247 14.22 34.74 -6.46
C THR A 247 14.32 33.40 -5.73
N VAL A 248 14.98 33.38 -4.57
CA VAL A 248 15.16 32.17 -3.78
C VAL A 248 14.32 32.25 -2.52
N CYS A 249 13.57 31.19 -2.24
CA CYS A 249 12.85 31.04 -0.99
C CYS A 249 13.14 29.69 -0.34
N VAL A 250 13.11 29.67 0.99
CA VAL A 250 13.39 28.50 1.82
C VAL A 250 12.22 28.24 2.77
N PRO A 251 12.03 27.00 3.27
CA PRO A 251 10.92 26.70 4.17
C PRO A 251 11.09 27.35 5.55
N LEU A 252 9.99 27.87 6.07
CA LEU A 252 9.80 28.16 7.50
C LEU A 252 8.70 27.24 8.03
N CYS A 253 9.04 26.38 9.01
CA CYS A 253 8.11 25.43 9.59
C CYS A 253 7.32 26.07 10.74
N GLY A 254 6.01 26.20 10.56
CA GLY A 254 5.08 26.69 11.57
C GLY A 254 4.55 25.59 12.50
N LYS A 255 3.64 25.97 13.40
CA LYS A 255 2.93 25.03 14.28
C LYS A 255 1.99 24.13 13.46
N SER A 256 1.64 22.98 14.03
CA SER A 256 0.65 22.04 13.46
C SER A 256 0.94 21.55 12.03
N GLY A 257 2.20 21.59 11.59
CA GLY A 257 2.56 21.06 10.28
C GLY A 257 2.40 22.04 9.12
N GLU A 258 2.18 23.32 9.41
CA GLU A 258 2.15 24.39 8.40
C GLU A 258 3.56 24.77 7.94
N MET A 259 3.68 25.16 6.67
CA MET A 259 4.93 25.62 6.08
C MET A 259 4.65 26.84 5.21
N SER A 260 5.47 27.87 5.35
CA SER A 260 5.53 29.02 4.45
C SER A 260 6.88 29.03 3.72
N ALA A 261 6.92 29.63 2.54
CA ALA A 261 8.15 29.82 1.77
C ALA A 261 8.60 31.28 1.95
N ARG A 262 9.77 31.48 2.52
CA ARG A 262 10.29 32.82 2.83
C ARG A 262 11.47 33.14 1.95
N LYS A 263 11.41 34.31 1.32
CA LYS A 263 12.46 34.81 0.44
C LYS A 263 13.71 35.13 1.24
N ILE A 264 14.86 34.84 0.64
CA ILE A 264 16.17 35.22 1.16
C ILE A 264 16.97 35.93 0.08
N ALA A 265 17.78 36.90 0.46
CA ALA A 265 18.76 37.53 -0.42
C ALA A 265 20.16 36.95 -0.24
N ASP A 266 20.44 36.38 0.94
CA ASP A 266 21.73 35.81 1.30
C ASP A 266 21.58 34.63 2.28
N MET A 267 22.56 33.72 2.27
CA MET A 267 22.58 32.58 3.20
C MET A 267 22.78 33.02 4.67
N GLY A 268 23.41 34.16 4.91
CA GLY A 268 23.61 34.76 6.23
C GLY A 268 22.33 35.30 6.87
N GLU A 269 21.22 35.43 6.13
CA GLU A 269 19.90 35.78 6.69
C GLU A 269 19.25 34.60 7.44
N LEU A 270 19.84 33.40 7.34
CA LEU A 270 19.36 32.21 8.03
C LEU A 270 19.95 32.13 9.43
N SER A 271 19.09 31.84 10.40
CA SER A 271 19.46 31.63 11.80
C SER A 271 19.09 30.22 12.25
N THR A 272 19.74 29.71 13.28
CA THR A 272 19.41 28.38 13.82
C THR A 272 17.99 28.39 14.37
N GLY A 273 17.08 27.72 13.68
CA GLY A 273 15.67 27.61 14.01
C GLY A 273 15.32 26.29 14.67
N HIS A 274 14.07 25.85 14.48
CA HIS A 274 13.57 24.62 15.07
C HIS A 274 14.30 23.39 14.51
N PHE A 275 14.43 22.36 15.34
CA PHE A 275 15.07 21.08 14.99
C PHE A 275 16.55 21.17 14.53
N GLY A 276 17.22 22.30 14.79
CA GLY A 276 18.62 22.52 14.40
C GLY A 276 18.80 22.82 12.91
N ILE A 277 17.73 23.26 12.23
CA ILE A 277 17.73 23.65 10.82
C ILE A 277 17.96 25.16 10.76
N LEU A 278 18.69 25.62 9.74
CA LEU A 278 18.80 27.05 9.44
C LEU A 278 17.47 27.54 8.85
N GLU A 279 16.77 28.42 9.56
CA GLU A 279 15.47 28.97 9.20
C GLU A 279 15.57 30.48 8.91
N PRO A 280 14.77 30.98 7.95
CA PRO A 280 14.68 32.40 7.65
C PRO A 280 13.90 33.14 8.73
N SER A 281 14.01 34.48 8.77
CA SER A 281 13.19 35.30 9.66
C SER A 281 11.70 35.13 9.35
N PRO A 282 10.81 35.06 10.37
CA PRO A 282 9.37 35.14 10.17
C PRO A 282 8.90 36.45 9.50
N GLU A 283 9.72 37.50 9.58
CA GLU A 283 9.45 38.81 8.96
C GLU A 283 9.87 38.87 7.49
N SER A 284 10.64 37.88 7.01
CA SER A 284 11.02 37.80 5.59
C SER A 284 9.78 37.70 4.71
N GLU A 285 9.85 38.31 3.52
CA GLU A 285 8.80 38.29 2.50
C GLU A 285 8.34 36.85 2.21
N GLU A 286 7.04 36.59 2.36
CA GLU A 286 6.45 35.29 2.04
C GLU A 286 6.14 35.21 0.55
N ILE A 287 6.65 34.16 -0.09
CA ILE A 287 6.32 33.81 -1.46
C ILE A 287 5.22 32.76 -1.44
N THR A 288 4.07 33.08 -2.03
CA THR A 288 2.97 32.12 -2.09
C THR A 288 3.33 30.93 -3.00
N PRO A 289 2.84 29.71 -2.72
CA PRO A 289 3.17 28.52 -3.51
C PRO A 289 2.95 28.66 -5.03
N GLU A 290 1.96 29.46 -5.44
CA GLU A 290 1.60 29.69 -6.84
C GLU A 290 2.65 30.49 -7.61
N ASN A 291 3.52 31.21 -6.90
CA ASN A 291 4.60 32.03 -7.47
C ASN A 291 5.94 31.28 -7.51
N ILE A 292 5.95 29.98 -7.21
CA ILE A 292 7.15 29.14 -7.21
C ILE A 292 7.19 28.30 -8.49
N ASP A 293 8.21 28.54 -9.33
CA ASP A 293 8.36 27.81 -10.59
C ASP A 293 8.98 26.42 -10.40
N PHE A 294 9.99 26.33 -9.52
CA PHE A 294 10.79 25.13 -9.33
C PHE A 294 11.10 24.91 -7.85
N ALA A 295 10.83 23.71 -7.35
CA ALA A 295 11.01 23.38 -5.94
C ALA A 295 11.90 22.14 -5.76
N VAL A 296 12.95 22.32 -4.96
CA VAL A 296 13.87 21.27 -4.50
C VAL A 296 13.40 20.76 -3.16
N ILE A 297 13.05 19.48 -3.09
CA ILE A 297 12.37 18.89 -1.94
C ILE A 297 13.25 17.80 -1.28
N PRO A 298 13.42 17.79 0.06
CA PRO A 298 14.29 16.82 0.72
C PRO A 298 13.74 15.40 0.63
N SER A 299 14.61 14.40 0.61
CA SER A 299 14.23 12.99 0.68
C SER A 299 15.14 12.19 1.61
N SER A 300 14.55 11.23 2.31
CA SER A 300 15.26 10.13 2.98
C SER A 300 15.39 8.91 2.06
N ALA A 301 14.40 8.70 1.18
CA ALA A 301 14.45 7.67 0.16
C ALA A 301 13.54 8.06 -1.01
N CYS A 302 13.88 7.57 -2.20
CA CYS A 302 13.07 7.73 -3.41
C CYS A 302 12.86 6.37 -4.11
N ASP A 303 12.00 6.32 -5.12
CA ASP A 303 11.95 5.19 -6.05
C ASP A 303 11.87 5.64 -7.51
N ARG A 304 11.93 4.67 -8.44
CA ARG A 304 11.83 4.90 -9.89
C ARG A 304 10.46 5.37 -10.36
N ARG A 305 9.47 5.46 -9.47
CA ARG A 305 8.15 6.03 -9.76
C ARG A 305 8.08 7.50 -9.35
N ARG A 306 9.23 8.10 -9.00
CA ARG A 306 9.36 9.46 -8.47
C ARG A 306 8.65 9.64 -7.14
N GLY A 307 8.48 8.52 -6.42
CA GLY A 307 8.03 8.49 -5.05
C GLY A 307 9.11 9.02 -4.10
N ARG A 308 8.70 9.48 -2.91
CA ARG A 308 9.60 10.05 -1.92
C ARG A 308 9.13 9.76 -0.50
N ILE A 309 10.07 9.44 0.39
CA ILE A 309 9.87 9.42 1.84
C ILE A 309 10.64 10.60 2.44
N GLY A 310 9.94 11.51 3.12
CA GLY A 310 10.55 12.57 3.93
C GLY A 310 10.71 12.18 5.41
N GLN A 311 11.07 13.15 6.25
CA GLN A 311 11.34 12.95 7.69
C GLN A 311 10.11 12.57 8.55
N GLY A 312 8.89 12.73 8.02
CA GLY A 312 7.65 12.25 8.66
C GLY A 312 6.70 13.32 9.19
N GLY A 313 7.08 14.60 9.18
CA GLY A 313 6.20 15.69 9.61
C GLY A 313 5.09 16.07 8.62
N GLY A 314 5.15 15.61 7.36
CA GLY A 314 4.15 15.88 6.33
C GLY A 314 4.06 17.34 5.85
N TYR A 315 5.02 18.20 6.24
CA TYR A 315 5.05 19.63 5.86
C TYR A 315 5.03 19.81 4.35
N TYR A 316 5.94 19.13 3.64
CA TYR A 316 6.05 19.21 2.20
C TYR A 316 4.82 18.66 1.47
N ASP A 317 4.25 17.54 1.91
CA ASP A 317 3.06 16.98 1.23
C ASP A 317 1.85 17.92 1.34
N ARG A 318 1.69 18.65 2.45
CA ARG A 318 0.65 19.68 2.59
C ARG A 318 0.96 20.93 1.77
N PHE A 319 2.20 21.39 1.76
CA PHE A 319 2.62 22.57 1.02
C PHE A 319 2.48 22.37 -0.50
N LEU A 320 2.97 21.24 -1.01
CA LEU A 320 2.98 20.92 -2.44
C LEU A 320 1.60 20.68 -3.04
N LYS A 321 0.57 20.44 -2.20
CA LYS A 321 -0.82 20.33 -2.65
C LYS A 321 -1.50 21.68 -2.90
N ARG A 322 -0.87 22.80 -2.50
CA ARG A 322 -1.47 24.14 -2.62
C ARG A 322 -1.36 24.74 -4.03
N ALA A 323 -0.33 24.37 -4.78
CA ALA A 323 -0.09 24.88 -6.14
C ALA A 323 0.58 23.85 -7.04
N GLU A 324 0.45 24.04 -8.36
CA GLU A 324 1.17 23.25 -9.36
C GLU A 324 2.61 23.77 -9.51
N ILE A 325 3.52 23.14 -8.77
CA ILE A 325 4.96 23.47 -8.78
C ILE A 325 5.73 22.35 -9.47
N TYR A 326 6.82 22.66 -10.18
CA TYR A 326 7.74 21.62 -10.66
C TYR A 326 8.60 21.09 -9.51
N LYS A 327 8.35 19.84 -9.09
CA LYS A 327 8.86 19.21 -7.87
C LYS A 327 10.05 18.31 -8.19
N THR A 328 11.21 18.62 -7.65
CA THR A 328 12.41 17.79 -7.79
C THR A 328 12.87 17.30 -6.42
N ALA A 329 12.96 15.98 -6.25
CA ALA A 329 13.59 15.40 -5.06
C ALA A 329 15.06 15.07 -5.30
N LEU A 330 15.88 15.30 -4.28
CA LEU A 330 17.30 14.92 -4.29
C LEU A 330 17.47 13.60 -3.54
N CYS A 331 18.09 12.60 -4.17
CA CYS A 331 18.28 11.30 -3.54
C CYS A 331 19.58 10.63 -4.03
N PRO A 332 20.52 10.26 -3.13
CA PRO A 332 21.64 9.40 -3.51
C PRO A 332 21.16 8.10 -4.14
N ARG A 333 21.87 7.57 -5.14
CA ARG A 333 21.52 6.30 -5.79
C ARG A 333 21.38 5.16 -4.79
N ALA A 334 22.20 5.16 -3.74
CA ALA A 334 22.19 4.18 -2.65
C ALA A 334 20.88 4.15 -1.84
N LEU A 335 20.13 5.26 -1.83
CA LEU A 335 18.86 5.44 -1.13
C LEU A 335 17.63 5.37 -2.07
N VAL A 336 17.86 5.03 -3.34
CA VAL A 336 16.77 4.76 -4.30
C VAL A 336 16.30 3.31 -4.15
N GLU A 337 15.11 3.15 -3.62
CA GLU A 337 14.44 1.87 -3.42
C GLU A 337 13.76 1.37 -4.70
N ARG A 338 13.48 0.05 -4.74
CA ARG A 338 12.70 -0.53 -5.84
C ARG A 338 11.26 -0.04 -5.84
N ARG A 339 10.69 0.16 -4.66
CA ARG A 339 9.33 0.64 -4.45
C ARG A 339 9.17 1.14 -3.03
N LEU A 340 8.62 2.33 -2.87
CA LEU A 340 8.31 2.88 -1.55
C LEU A 340 6.91 2.50 -1.06
N PRO A 341 6.69 2.38 0.27
CA PRO A 341 5.39 2.16 0.87
C PRO A 341 4.59 3.47 0.97
N LEU A 342 4.32 4.11 -0.17
CA LEU A 342 3.58 5.37 -0.22
C LEU A 342 2.09 5.18 0.12
N SER A 343 1.54 6.20 0.78
CA SER A 343 0.12 6.40 1.02
C SER A 343 -0.51 7.20 -0.14
N ASP A 344 -1.83 7.14 -0.27
CA ASP A 344 -2.56 7.91 -1.30
C ASP A 344 -2.37 9.43 -1.17
N ASP A 345 -2.00 9.91 0.04
CA ASP A 345 -1.77 11.31 0.33
C ASP A 345 -0.34 11.78 0.04
N ASP A 346 0.61 10.87 -0.22
CA ASP A 346 2.01 11.23 -0.48
C ASP A 346 2.14 11.82 -1.90
N VAL A 347 2.76 12.99 -2.01
CA VAL A 347 2.89 13.68 -3.31
C VAL A 347 4.00 13.03 -4.15
N ILE A 348 3.71 12.75 -5.42
CA ILE A 348 4.70 12.25 -6.39
C ILE A 348 5.47 13.43 -7.00
N MET A 349 6.78 13.27 -7.16
CA MET A 349 7.66 14.30 -7.71
C MET A 349 7.63 14.29 -9.24
N ASP A 350 8.01 15.41 -9.85
CA ASP A 350 8.18 15.52 -11.30
C ASP A 350 9.52 14.92 -11.76
N ALA A 351 10.54 14.98 -10.90
CA ALA A 351 11.84 14.37 -11.10
C ALA A 351 12.49 13.90 -9.79
N VAL A 352 13.33 12.87 -9.86
CA VAL A 352 14.30 12.54 -8.81
C VAL A 352 15.71 12.63 -9.38
N ILE A 353 16.55 13.47 -8.80
CA ILE A 353 17.94 13.64 -9.23
C ILE A 353 18.87 12.87 -8.28
N THR A 354 19.73 12.08 -8.89
CA THR A 354 20.78 11.29 -8.23
C THR A 354 22.12 11.64 -8.87
N GLU A 355 23.22 11.27 -8.22
CA GLU A 355 24.56 11.40 -8.77
C GLU A 355 24.82 10.51 -10.01
N ARG A 356 23.88 9.61 -10.33
CA ARG A 356 23.91 8.72 -11.51
C ARG A 356 22.91 9.11 -12.60
N GLY A 357 22.24 10.27 -12.45
CA GLY A 357 21.25 10.78 -13.39
C GLY A 357 19.86 10.97 -12.80
N THR A 358 18.92 11.34 -13.67
CA THR A 358 17.54 11.71 -13.33
C THR A 358 16.55 10.58 -13.61
N LEU A 359 15.57 10.40 -12.72
CA LEU A 359 14.48 9.42 -12.83
C LEU A 359 13.11 10.06 -13.06
#